data_AF-A0A7C8GUD4-F1
#
_entry.id   AF-A0A7C8GUD4-F1
#
_cell.length_a   1.000
_cell.length_b   1.000
_cell.length_c   1.000
_cell.angle_alpha   90.00
_cell.angle_beta   90.00
_cell.angle_gamma   90.00
#
_symmetry.space_group_name_H-M   'P 1'
#
loop_
_entity.id
_entity.type
_entity.pdbx_description
1 polymer ?
#
loop_
_entity_poly.entity_id
_entity_poly.type
_entity_poly.pdbx_seq_one_letter_code
_entity_poly.pdbx_strand_id
1 'polypeptide(L)'
;MIIRKTMTTILATFISMTILSIFIFGEIGADLFQVVLFSSMVFSPFILFYGVPVTFFSDFVTKRFSGARRVLLAMVIHVLFGIIFAFLFTLLGDPSEGEFLVMFFVGATTVAFFFGAIDEIL
;
A
#
# COMPACT_ATOMS: atom_id res chain seq x y z
N MET A 1 -16.28 -9.52 6.18
CA MET A 1 -15.65 -9.08 4.91
C MET A 1 -15.50 -7.57 4.84
N ILE A 2 -16.58 -6.77 4.83
CA ILE A 2 -16.47 -5.30 4.74
C ILE A 2 -15.69 -4.72 5.92
N ILE A 3 -16.05 -5.06 7.16
CA ILE A 3 -15.34 -4.59 8.37
C ILE A 3 -13.84 -4.91 8.32
N ARG A 4 -13.48 -6.15 7.94
CA ARG A 4 -12.08 -6.56 7.76
C ARG A 4 -11.36 -5.65 6.77
N LYS A 5 -11.92 -5.45 5.57
CA LYS A 5 -11.30 -4.62 4.55
C LYS A 5 -11.19 -3.15 4.96
N THR A 6 -12.17 -2.62 5.70
CA THR A 6 -12.10 -1.28 6.30
C THR A 6 -10.95 -1.20 7.30
N MET A 7 -10.82 -2.18 8.20
CA MET A 7 -9.71 -2.24 9.17
C MET A 7 -8.35 -2.38 8.48
N THR A 8 -8.24 -3.25 7.48
CA THR A 8 -7.04 -3.40 6.64
C THR A 8 -6.65 -2.06 6.04
N THR A 9 -7.61 -1.33 5.47
CA THR A 9 -7.35 -0.03 4.83
C THR A 9 -6.82 0.98 5.82
N ILE A 10 -7.45 1.12 6.99
CA ILE A 10 -7.05 2.09 8.01
C ILE A 10 -5.65 1.75 8.52
N LEU A 11 -5.44 0.51 8.96
CA LEU A 11 -4.18 0.08 9.57
C LEU A 11 -3.03 0.10 8.55
N ALA A 12 -3.25 -0.42 7.35
CA ALA A 12 -2.22 -0.46 6.33
C ALA A 12 -1.84 0.93 5.85
N THR A 13 -2.81 1.83 5.69
CA THR A 13 -2.51 3.22 5.34
C THR A 13 -1.65 3.87 6.43
N PHE A 14 -2.09 3.79 7.68
CA PHE A 14 -1.40 4.46 8.78
C PHE A 14 0.01 3.90 9.03
N ILE A 15 0.17 2.58 8.99
CA ILE A 15 1.47 1.91 9.14
C ILE A 15 2.38 2.26 7.96
N SER A 16 1.88 2.19 6.73
CA SER A 16 2.69 2.51 5.55
C SER A 16 3.15 3.97 5.57
N MET A 17 2.27 4.90 5.89
CA MET A 17 2.62 6.32 5.98
C MET A 17 3.59 6.58 7.12
N THR A 18 3.49 5.88 8.25
CA THR A 18 4.48 5.98 9.32
C THR A 18 5.87 5.56 8.84
N ILE A 19 5.97 4.42 8.16
CA ILE A 19 7.24 3.92 7.63
C ILE A 19 7.78 4.87 6.55
N LEU A 20 6.95 5.34 5.63
CA LEU A 20 7.39 6.27 4.58
C LEU A 20 7.83 7.61 5.17
N SER A 21 7.10 8.18 6.14
CA SER A 21 7.49 9.41 6.83
C SER A 21 8.86 9.29 7.49
N ILE A 22 9.14 8.19 8.19
CA ILE A 22 10.41 8.00 8.88
C ILE A 22 11.55 7.76 7.89
N PHE A 23 11.37 6.84 6.94
CA PHE A 23 12.49 6.34 6.12
C PHE A 23 12.70 7.07 4.80
N ILE A 24 11.66 7.69 4.23
CA ILE A 24 11.76 8.45 2.98
C ILE A 24 11.86 9.94 3.26
N PHE A 25 11.01 10.46 4.14
CA PHE A 25 10.97 11.90 4.44
C PHE A 25 11.89 12.29 5.62
N GLY A 26 12.42 11.31 6.37
CA GLY A 26 13.34 11.58 7.48
C GLY A 26 12.66 12.21 8.69
N GLU A 27 11.34 12.14 8.78
CA GLU A 27 10.55 12.79 9.82
C GLU A 27 10.67 12.04 11.14
N ILE A 28 11.30 12.67 12.12
CA ILE A 28 11.48 12.14 13.48
C ILE A 28 11.21 13.28 14.46
N GLY A 29 10.22 13.13 15.35
CA GLY A 29 9.98 14.10 16.41
C GLY A 29 8.50 14.32 16.73
N ALA A 30 8.21 15.47 17.35
CA ALA A 30 6.89 15.85 17.85
C ALA A 30 5.83 16.00 16.75
N ASP A 31 6.25 16.25 15.51
CA ASP A 31 5.37 16.50 14.37
C ASP A 31 5.06 15.23 13.54
N LEU A 32 5.71 14.10 13.86
CA LEU A 32 5.55 12.85 13.10
C LEU A 32 4.08 12.42 13.01
N PHE A 33 3.33 12.55 14.11
CA PHE A 33 1.92 12.16 14.14
C PHE A 33 1.09 13.00 13.16
N GLN A 34 1.32 14.31 13.11
CA GLN A 34 0.64 15.26 12.24
C GLN A 34 0.98 14.97 10.77
N VAL A 35 2.25 14.72 10.46
CA VAL A 35 2.69 14.37 9.11
C VAL A 35 2.07 13.05 8.65
N VAL A 36 2.09 12.01 9.51
CA VAL A 36 1.47 10.71 9.21
C VAL A 36 -0.04 10.85 9.01
N LEU A 37 -0.73 11.62 9.86
CA LEU A 37 -2.16 11.83 9.73
C LEU A 37 -2.50 12.57 8.43
N PHE A 38 -1.78 13.66 8.14
CA PHE A 38 -1.98 14.46 6.93
C PHE A 38 -1.70 13.64 5.67
N SER A 39 -0.54 12.98 5.59
CA SER A 39 -0.18 12.11 4.46
C SER A 39 -1.18 10.96 4.28
N SER A 40 -1.63 10.32 5.37
CA SER A 40 -2.67 9.30 5.31
C SER A 40 -3.96 9.83 4.69
N MET A 41 -4.40 11.03 5.06
CA MET A 41 -5.58 11.65 4.46
C MET A 41 -5.39 11.96 2.98
N VAL A 42 -4.23 12.52 2.59
CA VAL A 42 -3.90 12.86 1.20
C VAL A 42 -3.84 11.61 0.31
N PHE A 43 -3.22 10.53 0.79
CA PHE A 43 -3.04 9.31 0.00
C PHE A 43 -4.21 8.32 0.11
N SER A 44 -5.08 8.45 1.11
CA SER A 44 -6.22 7.55 1.32
C SER A 44 -7.13 7.38 0.09
N PRO A 45 -7.43 8.40 -0.74
CA PRO A 45 -8.28 8.20 -1.91
C PRO A 45 -7.63 7.23 -2.91
N PHE A 46 -6.34 7.40 -3.19
CA PHE A 46 -5.59 6.52 -4.09
C PHE A 46 -5.57 5.08 -3.55
N ILE A 47 -5.28 4.94 -2.26
CA ILE A 47 -5.23 3.64 -1.57
C ILE A 47 -6.61 2.97 -1.57
N LEU A 48 -7.70 3.71 -1.40
CA LEU A 48 -9.05 3.17 -1.50
C LEU A 48 -9.37 2.70 -2.92
N PHE A 49 -8.98 3.48 -3.94
CA PHE A 49 -9.26 3.16 -5.34
C PHE A 49 -8.48 1.95 -5.85
N TYR A 50 -7.23 1.74 -5.41
CA TYR A 50 -6.43 0.61 -5.87
C TYR A 50 -6.34 -0.51 -4.83
N GLY A 51 -6.05 -0.19 -3.57
CA GLY A 51 -5.76 -1.15 -2.52
C GLY A 51 -6.96 -2.03 -2.20
N VAL A 52 -8.16 -1.45 -2.04
CA VAL A 52 -9.37 -2.21 -1.71
C VAL A 52 -9.74 -3.20 -2.82
N PRO A 53 -9.86 -2.81 -4.11
CA PRO A 53 -10.10 -3.79 -5.18
C PRO A 53 -9.06 -4.91 -5.24
N VAL A 54 -7.78 -4.60 -5.00
CA VAL A 54 -6.71 -5.60 -4.98
C VAL A 54 -6.90 -6.61 -3.84
N THR A 55 -7.35 -6.17 -2.65
CA THR A 55 -7.66 -7.11 -1.56
C THR A 55 -8.78 -8.09 -1.92
N PHE A 56 -9.82 -7.65 -2.63
CA PHE A 56 -10.91 -8.52 -3.08
C PHE A 56 -10.46 -9.47 -4.19
N PHE A 57 -9.65 -8.97 -5.13
CA PHE A 57 -9.06 -9.78 -6.19
C PHE A 57 -8.12 -10.84 -5.63
N SER A 58 -7.26 -10.48 -4.68
CA SER A 58 -6.37 -11.38 -3.96
C SER A 58 -7.14 -12.51 -3.29
N ASP A 59 -8.20 -12.20 -2.53
CA ASP A 59 -9.08 -13.20 -1.94
C ASP A 59 -9.71 -14.12 -3.00
N PHE A 60 -10.20 -13.55 -4.10
CA PHE A 60 -10.84 -14.31 -5.18
C PHE A 60 -9.88 -15.31 -5.84
N VAL A 61 -8.64 -14.90 -6.13
CA VAL A 61 -7.62 -15.75 -6.75
C VAL A 61 -7.08 -16.79 -5.78
N THR A 62 -6.94 -16.42 -4.50
CA THR A 62 -6.27 -17.27 -3.50
C THR A 62 -7.22 -18.21 -2.76
N LYS A 63 -8.54 -18.08 -2.91
CA LYS A 63 -9.58 -18.88 -2.20
C LYS A 63 -9.42 -20.41 -2.23
N ARG A 64 -8.69 -20.94 -3.22
CA ARG A 64 -8.45 -22.39 -3.40
C ARG A 64 -7.21 -22.91 -2.65
N PHE A 65 -6.40 -22.00 -2.11
CA PHE A 65 -5.19 -22.32 -1.37
C PHE A 65 -5.41 -22.12 0.12
N SER A 66 -4.61 -22.79 0.95
CA SER A 66 -4.66 -22.67 2.40
C SER A 66 -3.27 -22.49 2.99
N GLY A 67 -3.22 -21.98 4.23
CA GLY A 67 -1.98 -21.78 4.98
C GLY A 67 -0.97 -20.86 4.27
N ALA A 68 0.32 -21.19 4.40
CA ALA A 68 1.41 -20.37 3.88
C ALA A 68 1.34 -20.12 2.36
N ARG A 69 0.80 -21.07 1.57
CA ARG A 69 0.66 -20.88 0.12
C ARG A 69 -0.35 -19.80 -0.23
N ARG A 70 -1.45 -19.70 0.53
CA ARG A 70 -2.44 -18.62 0.37
C ARG A 70 -1.79 -17.27 0.65
N VAL A 71 -1.14 -17.16 1.81
CA VAL A 71 -0.49 -15.92 2.27
C VAL A 71 0.56 -15.44 1.26
N LEU A 72 1.45 -16.33 0.80
CA LEU A 72 2.49 -15.97 -0.15
C LEU A 72 1.91 -15.50 -1.49
N LEU A 73 0.91 -16.21 -2.01
CA LEU A 73 0.27 -15.83 -3.26
C LEU A 73 -0.48 -14.50 -3.14
N ALA A 74 -1.19 -14.28 -2.03
CA ALA A 74 -1.85 -13.02 -1.73
C ALA A 74 -0.82 -11.87 -1.70
N MET A 75 0.32 -12.07 -1.04
CA MET A 75 1.38 -11.07 -0.97
C MET A 75 1.97 -10.74 -2.34
N VAL A 76 2.20 -11.76 -3.16
CA VAL A 76 2.65 -11.57 -4.55
C VAL A 76 1.63 -10.74 -5.33
N ILE A 77 0.34 -11.02 -5.21
CA ILE A 77 -0.72 -10.23 -5.87
C ILE A 77 -0.64 -8.77 -5.42
N HIS A 78 -0.62 -8.52 -4.12
CA HIS A 78 -0.54 -7.16 -3.59
C HIS A 78 0.66 -6.38 -4.12
N VAL A 79 1.87 -6.94 -3.99
CA VAL A 79 3.11 -6.29 -4.43
C VAL A 79 3.11 -6.06 -5.94
N LEU A 80 2.69 -7.05 -6.74
CA LEU A 80 2.60 -6.89 -8.20
C LEU A 80 1.66 -5.74 -8.59
N PHE A 81 0.49 -5.64 -7.94
CA PHE A 81 -0.44 -4.54 -8.20
C PHE A 81 0.09 -3.19 -7.70
N GLY A 82 0.85 -3.15 -6.61
CA GLY A 82 1.55 -1.95 -6.16
C GLY A 82 2.58 -1.46 -7.18
N ILE A 83 3.37 -2.38 -7.73
CA ILE A 83 4.34 -2.08 -8.80
C ILE A 83 3.62 -1.58 -10.05
N ILE A 84 2.58 -2.27 -10.51
CA ILE A 84 1.78 -1.85 -11.67
C ILE A 84 1.20 -0.46 -11.43
N PHE A 85 0.67 -0.18 -10.24
CA PHE A 85 0.12 1.12 -9.90
C PHE A 85 1.19 2.23 -9.99
N ALA A 86 2.39 2.01 -9.45
CA ALA A 86 3.49 2.97 -9.57
C ALA A 86 3.82 3.27 -11.04
N PHE A 87 3.96 2.23 -11.88
CA PHE A 87 4.21 2.40 -13.30
C PHE A 87 3.08 3.19 -13.98
N LEU A 88 1.82 2.81 -13.77
CA LEU A 88 0.67 3.52 -14.35
C LEU A 88 0.62 4.99 -13.93
N PHE A 89 0.93 5.29 -12.67
CA PHE A 89 0.93 6.66 -12.17
C PHE A 89 2.07 7.49 -12.78
N THR A 90 3.24 6.89 -12.97
CA THR A 90 4.38 7.58 -13.60
C THR A 90 4.17 7.87 -15.09
N LEU A 91 3.31 7.11 -15.78
CA LEU A 91 2.88 7.44 -17.15
C LEU A 91 2.06 8.75 -17.22
N LEU A 92 1.52 9.23 -16.09
CA LEU A 92 0.82 10.51 -16.01
C LEU A 92 1.76 11.68 -15.70
N GLY A 93 3.00 11.40 -15.28
CA GLY A 93 4.02 12.40 -14.94
C GLY A 93 5.07 12.57 -16.04
N ASP A 94 6.03 13.47 -15.81
CA ASP A 94 7.19 13.63 -16.69
C ASP A 94 8.27 12.59 -16.33
N PRO A 95 8.60 11.64 -17.23
CA PRO A 95 9.61 10.61 -16.96
C PRO A 95 11.03 11.15 -16.78
N SER A 96 11.28 12.42 -17.14
CA SER A 96 12.61 13.04 -16.97
C SER A 96 12.99 13.27 -15.51
N GLU A 97 12.04 13.18 -14.57
CA GLU A 97 12.28 13.23 -13.13
C GLU A 97 12.52 11.82 -12.57
N GLY A 98 13.70 11.24 -12.78
CA GLY A 98 14.03 9.88 -12.31
C GLY A 98 13.81 9.65 -10.81
N GLU A 99 13.93 10.70 -9.98
CA GLU A 99 13.65 10.64 -8.54
C GLU A 99 12.15 10.44 -8.25
N PHE A 100 11.26 11.01 -9.07
CA PHE A 100 9.82 10.83 -8.97
C PHE A 100 9.43 9.37 -9.17
N LEU A 101 10.00 8.72 -10.20
CA LEU A 101 9.77 7.29 -10.45
C LEU A 101 10.17 6.42 -9.26
N VAL A 102 11.36 6.67 -8.69
CA VAL A 102 11.87 5.90 -7.55
C VAL A 102 10.98 6.11 -6.32
N MET A 103 10.59 7.34 -6.02
CA MET A 103 9.75 7.64 -4.85
C MET A 103 8.37 7.00 -4.97
N PHE A 104 7.72 7.06 -6.13
CA PHE A 104 6.42 6.43 -6.35
C PHE A 104 6.51 4.90 -6.33
N PHE A 105 7.55 4.34 -6.92
CA PHE A 105 7.78 2.89 -6.89
C PHE A 105 7.96 2.39 -5.46
N VAL A 106 8.83 3.04 -4.67
CA VAL A 106 9.05 2.67 -3.27
C VAL A 106 7.77 2.86 -2.46
N GLY A 107 7.11 4.02 -2.58
CA GLY A 107 5.87 4.32 -1.88
C GLY A 107 4.76 3.30 -2.16
N ALA A 108 4.46 3.04 -3.43
CA ALA A 108 3.40 2.11 -3.81
C ALA A 108 3.70 0.67 -3.41
N THR A 109 4.97 0.25 -3.52
CA THR A 109 5.40 -1.09 -3.11
C THR A 109 5.32 -1.27 -1.60
N THR A 110 5.75 -0.27 -0.82
CA THR A 110 5.63 -0.27 0.64
C THR A 110 4.17 -0.34 1.08
N VAL A 111 3.31 0.50 0.49
CA VAL A 111 1.87 0.47 0.80
C VAL A 111 1.29 -0.88 0.45
N ALA A 112 1.55 -1.40 -0.74
CA ALA A 112 1.06 -2.71 -1.18
C ALA A 112 1.51 -3.85 -0.26
N PHE A 113 2.76 -3.84 0.18
CA PHE A 113 3.31 -4.83 1.10
C PHE A 113 2.53 -4.84 2.43
N PHE A 114 2.37 -3.68 3.08
CA PHE A 114 1.62 -3.61 4.34
C PHE A 114 0.14 -3.89 4.15
N PHE A 115 -0.44 -3.50 3.02
CA PHE A 115 -1.83 -3.83 2.68
C PHE A 115 -2.04 -5.34 2.64
N GLY A 116 -1.18 -6.06 1.91
CA GLY A 116 -1.26 -7.52 1.86
C GLY A 116 -0.99 -8.14 3.23
N ALA A 117 0.03 -7.68 3.95
CA ALA A 117 0.40 -8.23 5.25
C ALA A 117 -0.74 -8.13 6.26
N ILE A 118 -1.39 -6.97 6.34
CA ILE A 118 -2.48 -6.73 7.27
C ILE A 118 -3.76 -7.44 6.81
N ASP A 119 -4.03 -7.50 5.50
CA ASP A 119 -5.20 -8.22 4.97
C ASP A 119 -5.15 -9.72 5.25
N GLU A 120 -3.94 -10.30 5.33
CA GLU A 120 -3.75 -11.70 5.67
C GLU A 120 -3.70 -11.97 7.17
N ILE A 121 -3.37 -10.97 8.00
CA ILE A 121 -3.37 -11.08 9.47
C ILE A 121 -4.80 -11.01 10.05
N LEU A 122 -5.68 -10.19 9.43
CA LEU A 122 -7.07 -9.96 9.87
C LEU A 122 -8.08 -10.95 9.27
#